data_AF-A0A4Y9Z2E5-F1
#
_entry.id   AF-A0A4Y9Z2E5-F1
#
_cell.length_a   1.000
_cell.length_b   1.000
_cell.length_c   1.000
_cell.angle_alpha   90.00
_cell.angle_beta   90.00
_cell.angle_gamma   90.00
#
_symmetry.space_group_name_H-M   'P 1'
#
loop_
_entity.id
_entity.type
_entity.pdbx_description
1 polymer ?
#
loop_
_entity_poly.entity_id
_entity_poly.type
_entity_poly.pdbx_seq_one_letter_code
_entity_poly.pdbx_strand_id
1 'polypeptide(L)'
;MTDSNLDALFPLPSPPPSTKCPERLPGITHETNLAVTKTLRENHVQRHAFINDQGFHNHISHQILAVYALGGAASLYNAIYKTQEPMTRPYTASPSTITKENFNEHLGKLNYYDAYLLYFQRELEEKGASATIEEHIFSRAANFTGDALTRAMFDRFYARAYHPLIFVGYGLEFGLLGLVAEGLAQTACHPLEATKYFAASEFAALSEAGSSAVAQVTAKLSNLLLNSSAPAVPPKTSPGVHAFDIAARILKDDRFSAAKLGLKPHLDPAGAIAHYEKVADVLSADLLVMTEEWLPVGADLDQKIEELSWLCALLYGVTGWSANNDFNADFFITSPQARASSSCANILSPACPGGSHGGRPSLNIKEFYAGTSPDATLEPAVPKPSLAPAGTTPNPWLALVERAIVHPDDHVVKVQRALLHYSKAYGGRGPGTFEDTALEGAEVVDGTLFVRVAQLTAKRMGVEGTFWDFKGFFV
;
A
#
# COMPACT_ATOMS: atom_id res chain seq x y z
N MET A 1 -24.53 2.07 -18.17
CA MET A 1 -23.59 3.21 -18.23
C MET A 1 -23.46 3.64 -19.69
N THR A 2 -23.44 4.94 -20.00
CA THR A 2 -23.19 5.42 -21.38
C THR A 2 -21.68 5.52 -21.63
N ASP A 3 -21.25 5.49 -22.89
CA ASP A 3 -19.82 5.62 -23.24
C ASP A 3 -19.21 6.93 -22.72
N SER A 4 -19.97 8.03 -22.79
CA SER A 4 -19.56 9.33 -22.25
C SER A 4 -19.33 9.32 -20.72
N ASN A 5 -20.01 8.45 -19.98
CA ASN A 5 -19.80 8.32 -18.53
C ASN A 5 -18.53 7.50 -18.23
N LEU A 6 -18.30 6.42 -19.01
CA LEU A 6 -17.04 5.66 -18.94
C LEU A 6 -15.81 6.51 -19.30
N ASP A 7 -15.94 7.45 -20.25
CA ASP A 7 -14.88 8.39 -20.60
C ASP A 7 -14.48 9.30 -19.43
N ALA A 8 -15.46 9.76 -18.64
CA ALA A 8 -15.22 10.61 -17.48
C ALA A 8 -14.60 9.83 -16.31
N LEU A 9 -15.01 8.57 -16.10
CA LEU A 9 -14.49 7.71 -15.03
C LEU A 9 -13.08 7.19 -15.32
N PHE A 10 -12.81 6.87 -16.59
CA PHE A 10 -11.52 6.36 -17.06
C PHE A 10 -11.01 7.20 -18.23
N PRO A 11 -10.54 8.44 -17.97
CA PRO A 11 -9.81 9.21 -18.96
C PRO A 11 -8.43 8.57 -19.21
N LEU A 12 -7.65 9.15 -20.12
CA LEU A 12 -6.25 8.78 -20.24
C LEU A 12 -5.54 9.03 -18.90
N PRO A 13 -4.67 8.12 -18.42
CA PRO A 13 -3.97 8.32 -17.16
C PRO A 13 -3.21 9.64 -17.12
N SER A 14 -3.34 10.35 -16.00
CA SER A 14 -2.67 11.63 -15.76
C SER A 14 -1.20 11.44 -15.35
N PRO A 15 -0.36 12.48 -15.51
CA PRO A 15 0.96 12.52 -14.90
C PRO A 15 0.88 12.38 -13.36
N PRO A 16 1.96 11.96 -12.69
CA PRO A 16 2.00 11.92 -11.24
C PRO A 16 1.59 13.27 -10.63
N PRO A 17 0.72 13.30 -9.61
CA PRO A 17 0.14 14.55 -9.11
C PRO A 17 1.14 15.43 -8.34
N SER A 18 2.24 14.84 -7.87
CA SER A 18 3.35 15.57 -7.26
C SER A 18 4.69 14.88 -7.52
N THR A 19 5.79 15.59 -7.29
CA THR A 19 7.15 15.02 -7.35
C THR A 19 7.44 13.98 -6.27
N LYS A 20 6.54 13.84 -5.29
CA LYS A 20 6.64 12.84 -4.21
C LYS A 20 5.93 11.53 -4.56
N CYS A 21 5.14 11.51 -5.64
CA CYS A 21 4.50 10.30 -6.11
C CYS A 21 5.47 9.47 -6.98
N PRO A 22 5.24 8.15 -7.10
CA PRO A 22 6.01 7.32 -8.02
C PRO A 22 5.97 7.86 -9.46
N GLU A 23 7.14 8.13 -10.01
CA GLU A 23 7.26 8.63 -11.38
C GLU A 23 6.87 7.58 -12.43
N ARG A 24 6.63 8.07 -13.66
CA ARG A 24 6.43 7.23 -14.84
C ARG A 24 7.76 7.03 -15.55
N LEU A 25 8.16 5.80 -15.80
CA LEU A 25 9.34 5.51 -16.61
C LEU A 25 9.06 5.76 -18.11
N PRO A 26 10.11 6.04 -18.91
CA PRO A 26 9.99 6.06 -20.36
C PRO A 26 9.39 4.76 -20.91
N GLY A 27 8.56 4.88 -21.95
CA GLY A 27 7.82 3.75 -22.55
C GLY A 27 6.34 4.06 -22.77
N ILE A 28 5.82 5.11 -22.11
CA ILE A 28 4.45 5.59 -22.34
C ILE A 28 4.35 6.28 -23.71
N THR A 29 3.39 5.82 -24.51
CA THR A 29 3.06 6.35 -25.84
C THR A 29 1.56 6.65 -25.92
N HIS A 30 1.11 7.27 -27.01
CA HIS A 30 -0.32 7.42 -27.25
C HIS A 30 -1.03 6.04 -27.32
N GLU A 31 -0.39 5.05 -27.93
CA GLU A 31 -0.91 3.69 -28.03
C GLU A 31 -1.07 3.05 -26.64
N THR A 32 -0.08 3.18 -25.75
CA THR A 32 -0.20 2.61 -24.40
C THR A 32 -1.28 3.32 -23.59
N ASN A 33 -1.44 4.65 -23.74
CA ASN A 33 -2.54 5.41 -23.13
C ASN A 33 -3.92 4.92 -23.58
N LEU A 34 -4.11 4.63 -24.87
CA LEU A 34 -5.38 4.09 -25.36
C LEU A 34 -5.60 2.65 -24.86
N ALA A 35 -4.57 1.82 -24.91
CA ALA A 35 -4.67 0.41 -24.52
C ALA A 35 -4.96 0.24 -23.03
N VAL A 36 -4.24 0.95 -22.15
CA VAL A 36 -4.44 0.90 -20.70
C VAL A 36 -5.86 1.34 -20.34
N THR A 37 -6.32 2.43 -20.95
CA THR A 37 -7.67 2.99 -20.72
C THR A 37 -8.75 2.02 -21.18
N LYS A 38 -8.60 1.43 -22.37
CA LYS A 38 -9.53 0.42 -22.91
C LYS A 38 -9.63 -0.79 -21.97
N THR A 39 -8.51 -1.36 -21.54
CA THR A 39 -8.52 -2.55 -20.69
C THR A 39 -9.05 -2.26 -19.29
N LEU A 40 -8.79 -1.08 -18.72
CA LEU A 40 -9.39 -0.68 -17.43
C LEU A 40 -10.92 -0.56 -17.52
N ARG A 41 -11.44 0.02 -18.60
CA ARG A 41 -12.89 0.10 -18.85
C ARG A 41 -13.51 -1.27 -19.04
N GLU A 42 -12.85 -2.16 -19.78
CA GLU A 42 -13.31 -3.54 -19.94
C GLU A 42 -13.39 -4.26 -18.59
N ASN A 43 -12.35 -4.12 -17.75
CA ASN A 43 -12.36 -4.67 -16.40
C ASN A 43 -13.51 -4.10 -15.55
N HIS A 44 -13.68 -2.77 -15.55
CA HIS A 44 -14.72 -2.08 -14.80
C HIS A 44 -16.14 -2.52 -15.16
N VAL A 45 -16.39 -2.74 -16.45
CA VAL A 45 -17.73 -3.08 -16.95
C VAL A 45 -18.02 -4.57 -16.81
N GLN A 46 -17.03 -5.43 -17.05
CA GLN A 46 -17.26 -6.87 -17.23
C GLN A 46 -16.97 -7.70 -15.99
N ARG A 47 -16.15 -7.19 -15.05
CA ARG A 47 -15.65 -7.98 -13.93
C ARG A 47 -16.15 -7.43 -12.60
N HIS A 48 -16.38 -8.32 -11.64
CA HIS A 48 -16.68 -7.95 -10.26
C HIS A 48 -15.39 -7.53 -9.55
N ALA A 49 -15.46 -6.63 -8.56
CA ALA A 49 -14.31 -6.29 -7.71
C ALA A 49 -13.88 -7.43 -6.79
N PHE A 50 -14.74 -8.43 -6.59
CA PHE A 50 -14.48 -9.57 -5.71
C PHE A 50 -14.39 -10.85 -6.52
N ILE A 51 -13.39 -11.68 -6.21
CA ILE A 51 -13.12 -12.96 -6.88
C ILE A 51 -13.74 -14.17 -6.17
N ASN A 52 -14.12 -13.99 -4.90
CA ASN A 52 -14.73 -15.04 -4.08
C ASN A 52 -15.74 -14.47 -3.06
N ASP A 53 -16.46 -15.35 -2.37
CA ASP A 53 -17.44 -14.95 -1.35
C ASP A 53 -16.79 -14.53 -0.01
N GLN A 54 -15.47 -14.67 0.10
CA GLN A 54 -14.68 -14.11 1.20
C GLN A 54 -14.36 -12.63 0.97
N GLY A 55 -14.62 -12.10 -0.23
CA GLY A 55 -14.34 -10.71 -0.58
C GLY A 55 -12.88 -10.44 -0.90
N PHE A 56 -12.15 -11.42 -1.45
CA PHE A 56 -10.83 -11.17 -2.07
C PHE A 56 -10.99 -10.44 -3.39
N HIS A 57 -9.96 -9.73 -3.82
CA HIS A 57 -10.09 -8.65 -4.80
C HIS A 57 -9.61 -9.02 -6.19
N ASN A 58 -10.23 -8.39 -7.18
CA ASN A 58 -9.76 -8.39 -8.56
C ASN A 58 -8.53 -7.48 -8.67
N HIS A 59 -7.41 -8.04 -9.12
CA HIS A 59 -6.11 -7.37 -9.15
C HIS A 59 -5.71 -6.76 -10.50
N ILE A 60 -6.57 -6.91 -11.52
CA ILE A 60 -6.27 -6.51 -12.90
C ILE A 60 -5.87 -5.03 -13.00
N SER A 61 -6.65 -4.14 -12.38
CA SER A 61 -6.48 -2.68 -12.53
C SER A 61 -5.12 -2.20 -12.05
N HIS A 62 -4.72 -2.59 -10.84
CA HIS A 62 -3.45 -2.15 -10.27
C HIS A 62 -2.23 -2.90 -10.84
N GLN A 63 -2.37 -4.13 -11.34
CA GLN A 63 -1.28 -4.76 -12.10
C GLN A 63 -1.02 -4.00 -13.40
N ILE A 64 -2.08 -3.71 -14.17
CA ILE A 64 -2.00 -2.95 -15.42
C ILE A 64 -1.39 -1.57 -15.19
N LEU A 65 -1.83 -0.85 -14.15
CA LEU A 65 -1.31 0.48 -13.84
C LEU A 65 0.15 0.46 -13.35
N ALA A 66 0.56 -0.57 -12.59
CA ALA A 66 1.94 -0.74 -12.18
C ALA A 66 2.85 -1.00 -13.41
N VAL A 67 2.42 -1.87 -14.33
CA VAL A 67 3.15 -2.14 -15.59
C VAL A 67 3.19 -0.90 -16.47
N TYR A 68 2.07 -0.18 -16.61
CA TYR A 68 2.00 1.08 -17.34
C TYR A 68 2.98 2.12 -16.77
N ALA A 69 3.02 2.30 -15.45
CA ALA A 69 3.94 3.25 -14.80
C ALA A 69 5.41 2.90 -14.98
N LEU A 70 5.74 1.62 -15.15
CA LEU A 70 7.10 1.15 -15.44
C LEU A 70 7.42 1.12 -16.96
N GLY A 71 6.55 1.69 -17.80
CA GLY A 71 6.80 1.82 -19.23
C GLY A 71 6.50 0.55 -20.05
N GLY A 72 5.71 -0.37 -19.51
CA GLY A 72 5.34 -1.61 -20.21
C GLY A 72 4.52 -1.35 -21.48
N ALA A 73 4.76 -2.16 -22.52
CA ALA A 73 4.13 -2.02 -23.83
C ALA A 73 2.62 -2.34 -23.82
N ALA A 74 1.88 -1.80 -24.79
CA ALA A 74 0.42 -1.95 -24.90
C ALA A 74 -0.06 -3.42 -24.96
N SER A 75 0.74 -4.31 -25.55
CA SER A 75 0.45 -5.75 -25.63
C SER A 75 0.36 -6.43 -24.26
N LEU A 76 1.07 -5.90 -23.25
CA LEU A 76 1.08 -6.47 -21.90
C LEU A 76 -0.26 -6.27 -21.18
N TYR A 77 -1.00 -5.20 -21.43
CA TYR A 77 -2.25 -4.95 -20.70
C TYR A 77 -3.33 -5.99 -21.02
N ASN A 78 -3.46 -6.34 -22.31
CA ASN A 78 -4.34 -7.43 -22.71
C ASN A 78 -3.80 -8.81 -22.26
N ALA A 79 -2.47 -9.01 -22.21
CA ALA A 79 -1.90 -10.25 -21.67
C ALA A 79 -2.25 -10.41 -20.18
N ILE A 80 -2.07 -9.36 -19.38
CA ILE A 80 -2.44 -9.31 -17.96
C ILE A 80 -3.93 -9.63 -17.80
N TYR A 81 -4.80 -8.95 -18.56
CA TYR A 81 -6.24 -9.19 -18.50
C TYR A 81 -6.59 -10.66 -18.74
N LYS A 82 -6.05 -11.26 -19.81
CA LYS A 82 -6.32 -12.66 -20.16
C LYS A 82 -5.77 -13.66 -19.13
N THR A 83 -4.62 -13.36 -18.52
CA THR A 83 -4.04 -14.22 -17.48
C THR A 83 -4.83 -14.15 -16.18
N GLN A 84 -5.31 -12.97 -15.81
CA GLN A 84 -6.00 -12.72 -14.54
C GLN A 84 -7.51 -13.02 -14.61
N GLU A 85 -8.15 -12.82 -15.76
CA GLU A 85 -9.60 -12.97 -15.95
C GLU A 85 -10.16 -14.31 -15.40
N PRO A 86 -9.54 -15.48 -15.64
CA PRO A 86 -10.04 -16.76 -15.11
C PRO A 86 -10.08 -16.84 -13.58
N MET A 87 -9.28 -16.03 -12.89
CA MET A 87 -9.24 -15.95 -11.43
C MET A 87 -10.24 -14.94 -10.86
N THR A 88 -10.96 -14.20 -11.71
CA THR A 88 -11.94 -13.18 -11.29
C THR A 88 -13.36 -13.66 -11.53
N ARG A 89 -14.36 -12.89 -11.07
CA ARG A 89 -15.78 -13.16 -11.33
C ARG A 89 -16.36 -12.18 -12.36
N PRO A 90 -17.33 -12.60 -13.18
CA PRO A 90 -18.06 -11.68 -14.03
C PRO A 90 -18.88 -10.69 -13.17
N TYR A 91 -19.16 -9.53 -13.74
CA TYR A 91 -20.07 -8.54 -13.18
C TYR A 91 -21.40 -9.19 -12.74
N THR A 92 -21.91 -8.74 -11.60
CA THR A 92 -23.18 -9.21 -11.03
C THR A 92 -23.95 -8.01 -10.49
N ALA A 93 -25.21 -7.87 -10.90
CA ALA A 93 -26.07 -6.79 -10.44
C ALA A 93 -26.46 -6.99 -8.96
N SER A 94 -26.52 -5.88 -8.23
CA SER A 94 -26.96 -5.90 -6.83
C SER A 94 -28.49 -6.11 -6.69
N PRO A 95 -28.97 -6.62 -5.53
CA PRO A 95 -30.40 -6.90 -5.34
C PRO A 95 -31.32 -5.68 -5.43
N SER A 96 -30.81 -4.50 -5.07
CA SER A 96 -31.51 -3.22 -5.17
C SER A 96 -30.50 -2.06 -5.24
N THR A 97 -31.00 -0.86 -5.50
CA THR A 97 -30.20 0.35 -5.62
C THR A 97 -29.83 0.95 -4.26
N ILE A 98 -28.67 1.60 -4.18
CA ILE A 98 -28.25 2.42 -3.04
C ILE A 98 -28.59 3.90 -3.32
N THR A 99 -29.24 4.53 -2.35
CA THR A 99 -29.61 5.94 -2.28
C THR A 99 -29.06 6.56 -0.99
N LYS A 100 -29.20 7.88 -0.81
CA LYS A 100 -28.74 8.56 0.41
C LYS A 100 -29.51 8.07 1.65
N GLU A 101 -30.76 7.67 1.47
CA GLU A 101 -31.66 7.23 2.53
C GLU A 101 -31.32 5.83 3.04
N ASN A 102 -30.99 4.89 2.15
CA ASN A 102 -30.71 3.50 2.50
C ASN A 102 -29.22 3.14 2.55
N PHE A 103 -28.31 4.10 2.32
CA PHE A 103 -26.86 3.88 2.24
C PHE A 103 -26.32 3.03 3.39
N ASN A 104 -26.77 3.29 4.62
CA ASN A 104 -26.24 2.61 5.80
C ASN A 104 -26.85 1.22 6.04
N GLU A 105 -27.94 0.85 5.37
CA GLU A 105 -28.68 -0.41 5.61
C GLU A 105 -27.98 -1.65 5.06
N HIS A 106 -27.05 -1.45 4.12
CA HIS A 106 -26.41 -2.52 3.36
C HIS A 106 -24.90 -2.58 3.56
N LEU A 107 -24.35 -1.86 4.55
CA LEU A 107 -22.92 -1.89 4.85
C LEU A 107 -22.48 -3.32 5.23
N GLY A 108 -21.31 -3.74 4.74
CA GLY A 108 -20.77 -5.08 4.97
C GLY A 108 -21.39 -6.19 4.14
N LYS A 109 -22.26 -5.86 3.16
CA LYS A 109 -22.90 -6.85 2.28
C LYS A 109 -22.23 -6.87 0.91
N LEU A 110 -21.43 -7.91 0.64
CA LEU A 110 -20.65 -8.04 -0.60
C LEU A 110 -21.51 -8.01 -1.87
N ASN A 111 -22.75 -8.52 -1.82
CA ASN A 111 -23.66 -8.54 -2.97
C ASN A 111 -24.25 -7.16 -3.33
N TYR A 112 -23.98 -6.11 -2.53
CA TYR A 112 -24.37 -4.72 -2.83
C TYR A 112 -23.26 -3.91 -3.54
N TYR A 113 -22.14 -4.55 -3.91
CA TYR A 113 -21.00 -3.87 -4.53
C TYR A 113 -21.37 -3.00 -5.73
N ASP A 114 -22.09 -3.56 -6.70
CA ASP A 114 -22.52 -2.84 -7.91
C ASP A 114 -23.39 -1.62 -7.57
N ALA A 115 -24.34 -1.75 -6.64
CA ALA A 115 -25.19 -0.64 -6.24
C ALA A 115 -24.40 0.49 -5.54
N TYR A 116 -23.42 0.14 -4.69
CA TYR A 116 -22.51 1.14 -4.12
C TYR A 116 -21.59 1.75 -5.17
N LEU A 117 -21.11 0.98 -6.14
CA LEU A 117 -20.28 1.48 -7.24
C LEU A 117 -21.03 2.57 -8.02
N LEU A 118 -22.28 2.29 -8.42
CA LEU A 118 -23.13 3.25 -9.10
C LEU A 118 -23.44 4.48 -8.22
N TYR A 119 -23.60 4.30 -6.92
CA TYR A 119 -23.78 5.41 -5.98
C TYR A 119 -22.55 6.32 -5.93
N PHE A 120 -21.35 5.76 -5.73
CA PHE A 120 -20.13 6.53 -5.64
C PHE A 120 -19.71 7.17 -6.97
N GLN A 121 -20.03 6.57 -8.11
CA GLN A 121 -19.84 7.24 -9.41
C GLN A 121 -20.60 8.56 -9.49
N ARG A 122 -21.89 8.56 -9.09
CA ARG A 122 -22.71 9.79 -9.08
C ARG A 122 -22.17 10.82 -8.09
N GLU A 123 -21.78 10.40 -6.89
CA GLU A 123 -21.20 11.30 -5.89
C GLU A 123 -19.88 11.91 -6.39
N LEU A 124 -19.01 11.11 -7.02
CA LEU A 124 -17.75 11.60 -7.57
C LEU A 124 -17.96 12.55 -8.76
N GLU A 125 -18.95 12.31 -9.61
CA GLU A 125 -19.34 13.23 -10.67
C GLU A 125 -19.88 14.56 -10.12
N GLU A 126 -20.66 14.53 -9.04
CA GLU A 126 -21.31 15.71 -8.47
C GLU A 126 -20.33 16.62 -7.70
N LYS A 127 -19.47 16.06 -6.86
CA LYS A 127 -18.63 16.83 -5.91
C LYS A 127 -17.14 16.47 -5.93
N GLY A 128 -16.72 15.52 -6.76
CA GLY A 128 -15.32 15.12 -6.90
C GLY A 128 -14.79 14.22 -5.78
N ALA A 129 -13.55 13.73 -5.94
CA ALA A 129 -12.93 12.76 -5.04
C ALA A 129 -12.77 13.27 -3.60
N SER A 130 -12.25 14.49 -3.42
CA SER A 130 -11.93 15.02 -2.08
C SER A 130 -13.17 15.12 -1.19
N ALA A 131 -14.24 15.75 -1.68
CA ALA A 131 -15.47 15.89 -0.91
C ALA A 131 -16.18 14.55 -0.66
N THR A 132 -16.10 13.63 -1.62
CA THR A 132 -16.71 12.29 -1.49
C THR A 132 -15.99 11.44 -0.45
N ILE A 133 -14.67 11.39 -0.48
CA ILE A 133 -13.86 10.67 0.51
C ILE A 133 -14.10 11.28 1.89
N GLU A 134 -14.12 12.61 2.00
CA GLU A 134 -14.38 13.28 3.27
C GLU A 134 -15.73 12.89 3.88
N GLU A 135 -16.79 13.02 3.10
CA GLU A 135 -18.13 12.75 3.57
C GLU A 135 -18.33 11.28 3.95
N HIS A 136 -17.82 10.35 3.15
CA HIS A 136 -18.16 8.93 3.27
C HIS A 136 -17.13 8.08 4.02
N ILE A 137 -15.92 8.59 4.26
CA ILE A 137 -14.87 7.87 5.00
C ILE A 137 -14.54 8.56 6.32
N PHE A 138 -14.32 9.88 6.32
CA PHE A 138 -13.75 10.60 7.46
C PHE A 138 -14.77 11.40 8.28
N SER A 139 -15.98 11.61 7.77
CA SER A 139 -16.98 12.34 8.54
C SER A 139 -17.42 11.53 9.77
N ARG A 140 -17.87 12.25 10.82
CA ARG A 140 -18.52 11.61 11.97
C ARG A 140 -19.73 10.79 11.54
N ALA A 141 -20.53 11.31 10.59
CA ALA A 141 -21.71 10.61 10.09
C ALA A 141 -21.36 9.30 9.36
N ALA A 142 -20.22 9.22 8.67
CA ALA A 142 -19.78 7.98 8.04
C ALA A 142 -19.38 6.89 9.03
N ASN A 143 -19.06 7.25 10.27
CA ASN A 143 -18.50 6.31 11.24
C ASN A 143 -19.47 5.99 12.38
N PHE A 144 -20.30 6.95 12.79
CA PHE A 144 -21.10 6.88 14.00
C PHE A 144 -22.60 6.89 13.76
N THR A 145 -23.33 6.22 14.64
CA THR A 145 -24.77 6.43 14.87
C THR A 145 -24.94 6.89 16.31
N GLY A 146 -25.21 8.19 16.50
CA GLY A 146 -25.03 8.82 17.82
C GLY A 146 -23.55 8.83 18.20
N ASP A 147 -23.22 8.17 19.31
CA ASP A 147 -21.84 7.99 19.80
C ASP A 147 -21.29 6.58 19.54
N ALA A 148 -22.10 5.68 18.98
CA ALA A 148 -21.69 4.31 18.69
C ALA A 148 -21.02 4.21 17.31
N LEU A 149 -19.82 3.62 17.25
CA LEU A 149 -19.05 3.36 16.04
C LEU A 149 -19.63 2.17 15.26
N THR A 150 -20.86 2.30 14.76
CA THR A 150 -21.60 1.19 14.12
C THR A 150 -21.38 1.11 12.60
N ARG A 151 -21.10 2.24 11.95
CA ARG A 151 -20.92 2.30 10.48
C ARG A 151 -19.46 2.02 10.14
N ALA A 152 -18.56 2.68 10.86
CA ALA A 152 -17.10 2.48 10.83
C ALA A 152 -16.51 2.41 9.41
N MET A 153 -16.91 3.34 8.53
CA MET A 153 -16.40 3.39 7.16
C MET A 153 -14.89 3.60 7.09
N PHE A 154 -14.31 4.32 8.06
CA PHE A 154 -12.86 4.45 8.18
C PHE A 154 -12.19 3.09 8.41
N ASP A 155 -12.69 2.27 9.33
CA ASP A 155 -12.18 0.90 9.57
C ASP A 155 -12.27 0.04 8.29
N ARG A 156 -13.44 0.06 7.65
CA ARG A 156 -13.67 -0.69 6.40
C ARG A 156 -12.75 -0.26 5.26
N PHE A 157 -12.24 0.98 5.28
CA PHE A 157 -11.33 1.49 4.25
C PHE A 157 -9.96 0.83 4.29
N TYR A 158 -9.58 0.29 5.46
CA TYR A 158 -8.34 -0.45 5.69
C TYR A 158 -8.54 -1.98 5.72
N ALA A 159 -9.79 -2.44 5.66
CA ALA A 159 -10.12 -3.87 5.68
C ALA A 159 -9.50 -4.65 4.51
N ARG A 160 -9.39 -5.97 4.71
CA ARG A 160 -8.87 -6.94 3.75
C ARG A 160 -7.52 -6.51 3.17
N ALA A 161 -6.54 -6.28 4.03
CA ALA A 161 -5.19 -5.86 3.64
C ALA A 161 -5.19 -4.59 2.75
N TYR A 162 -5.97 -3.58 3.14
CA TYR A 162 -5.94 -2.23 2.56
C TYR A 162 -6.42 -2.12 1.11
N HIS A 163 -7.07 -3.14 0.54
CA HIS A 163 -7.48 -3.11 -0.86
C HIS A 163 -8.36 -1.90 -1.23
N PRO A 164 -9.36 -1.48 -0.43
CA PRO A 164 -10.13 -0.29 -0.76
C PRO A 164 -9.25 0.95 -0.91
N LEU A 165 -8.31 1.15 0.01
CA LEU A 165 -7.31 2.22 -0.06
C LEU A 165 -6.38 2.07 -1.27
N ILE A 166 -5.97 0.87 -1.65
CA ILE A 166 -5.16 0.64 -2.86
C ILE A 166 -5.90 1.14 -4.10
N PHE A 167 -7.19 0.80 -4.25
CA PHE A 167 -8.00 1.24 -5.39
C PHE A 167 -8.16 2.76 -5.42
N VAL A 168 -8.50 3.38 -4.29
CA VAL A 168 -8.58 4.84 -4.18
C VAL A 168 -7.22 5.48 -4.47
N GLY A 169 -6.14 4.93 -3.94
CA GLY A 169 -4.77 5.42 -4.16
C GLY A 169 -4.38 5.40 -5.63
N TYR A 170 -4.57 4.27 -6.35
CA TYR A 170 -4.33 4.21 -7.80
C TYR A 170 -5.28 5.15 -8.57
N GLY A 171 -6.55 5.26 -8.16
CA GLY A 171 -7.49 6.20 -8.76
C GLY A 171 -7.00 7.65 -8.66
N LEU A 172 -6.54 8.08 -7.50
CA LEU A 172 -5.99 9.41 -7.29
C LEU A 172 -4.64 9.61 -8.01
N GLU A 173 -3.76 8.61 -7.98
CA GLU A 173 -2.40 8.69 -8.53
C GLU A 173 -2.39 8.76 -10.07
N PHE A 174 -3.40 8.18 -10.72
CA PHE A 174 -3.53 8.16 -12.19
C PHE A 174 -4.68 9.04 -12.70
N GLY A 175 -5.45 9.70 -11.81
CA GLY A 175 -6.58 10.56 -12.20
C GLY A 175 -7.78 9.79 -12.77
N LEU A 176 -8.07 8.62 -12.20
CA LEU A 176 -9.11 7.69 -12.64
C LEU A 176 -10.21 7.60 -11.57
N LEU A 177 -11.27 8.42 -11.72
CA LEU A 177 -12.39 8.44 -10.78
C LEU A 177 -13.14 7.10 -10.72
N GLY A 178 -13.11 6.31 -11.79
CA GLY A 178 -13.66 4.96 -11.80
C GLY A 178 -13.05 4.06 -10.74
N LEU A 179 -11.72 4.10 -10.56
CA LEU A 179 -11.04 3.33 -9.51
C LEU A 179 -11.30 3.89 -8.11
N VAL A 180 -11.45 5.21 -7.98
CA VAL A 180 -11.89 5.81 -6.71
C VAL A 180 -13.28 5.28 -6.33
N ALA A 181 -14.20 5.21 -7.28
CA ALA A 181 -15.53 4.65 -7.07
C ALA A 181 -15.48 3.17 -6.66
N GLU A 182 -14.65 2.37 -7.33
CA GLU A 182 -14.45 0.95 -7.01
C GLU A 182 -13.94 0.77 -5.57
N GLY A 183 -12.93 1.54 -5.16
CA GLY A 183 -12.39 1.47 -3.80
C GLY A 183 -13.40 1.91 -2.72
N LEU A 184 -14.17 2.97 -2.97
CA LEU A 184 -15.22 3.40 -2.04
C LEU A 184 -16.37 2.38 -1.95
N ALA A 185 -16.75 1.76 -3.07
CA ALA A 185 -17.75 0.69 -3.08
C ALA A 185 -17.26 -0.57 -2.35
N GLN A 186 -16.00 -0.96 -2.54
CA GLN A 186 -15.37 -2.02 -1.75
C GLN A 186 -15.44 -1.70 -0.25
N THR A 187 -15.11 -0.46 0.14
CA THR A 187 -15.21 0.01 1.54
C THR A 187 -16.59 -0.24 2.13
N ALA A 188 -17.65 0.18 1.44
CA ALA A 188 -19.02 0.00 1.93
C ALA A 188 -19.40 -1.49 2.07
N CYS A 189 -18.82 -2.38 1.28
CA CYS A 189 -19.11 -3.81 1.25
C CYS A 189 -18.28 -4.66 2.21
N HIS A 190 -17.07 -4.24 2.60
CA HIS A 190 -16.21 -5.04 3.46
C HIS A 190 -16.73 -5.15 4.88
N PRO A 191 -16.47 -6.26 5.59
CA PRO A 191 -16.76 -6.37 7.02
C PRO A 191 -15.90 -5.40 7.83
N LEU A 192 -16.23 -5.28 9.12
CA LEU A 192 -15.34 -4.64 10.08
C LEU A 192 -14.21 -5.60 10.43
N GLU A 193 -12.98 -5.10 10.44
CA GLU A 193 -11.77 -5.90 10.71
C GLU A 193 -10.83 -5.10 11.59
N ALA A 194 -10.33 -5.72 12.66
CA ALA A 194 -9.35 -5.08 13.55
C ALA A 194 -9.78 -3.71 14.13
N THR A 195 -11.10 -3.55 14.37
CA THR A 195 -11.75 -2.34 14.92
C THR A 195 -11.12 -1.74 16.17
N LYS A 196 -10.34 -2.52 16.92
CA LYS A 196 -9.63 -2.06 18.12
C LYS A 196 -8.42 -1.16 17.82
N TYR A 197 -7.92 -1.13 16.59
CA TYR A 197 -6.89 -0.16 16.21
C TYR A 197 -7.43 1.28 16.12
N PHE A 198 -8.75 1.46 16.13
CA PHE A 198 -9.40 2.77 15.98
C PHE A 198 -10.42 3.00 17.10
N ALA A 199 -10.01 3.66 18.20
CA ALA A 199 -10.94 3.90 19.29
C ALA A 199 -11.97 4.98 18.90
N ALA A 200 -13.24 4.75 19.24
CA ALA A 200 -14.34 5.68 19.02
C ALA A 200 -14.07 7.09 19.59
N SER A 201 -13.39 7.17 20.74
CA SER A 201 -13.01 8.40 21.42
C SER A 201 -12.02 9.26 20.61
N GLU A 202 -11.17 8.62 19.82
CA GLU A 202 -10.13 9.31 19.04
C GLU A 202 -10.71 9.94 17.80
N PHE A 203 -11.58 9.21 17.11
CA PHE A 203 -12.31 9.77 16.00
C PHE A 203 -13.24 10.90 16.43
N ALA A 204 -13.86 10.78 17.62
CA ALA A 204 -14.64 11.87 18.20
C ALA A 204 -13.77 13.12 18.46
N ALA A 205 -12.58 12.95 19.04
CA ALA A 205 -11.63 14.04 19.26
C ALA A 205 -11.14 14.69 17.94
N LEU A 206 -10.90 13.89 16.90
CA LEU A 206 -10.57 14.35 15.55
C LEU A 206 -11.71 15.15 14.89
N SER A 207 -12.96 14.92 15.31
CA SER A 207 -14.16 15.63 14.82
C SER A 207 -14.51 16.89 15.64
N GLU A 208 -14.17 16.94 16.94
CA GLU A 208 -14.54 18.04 17.85
C GLU A 208 -13.51 19.18 17.92
N ALA A 209 -12.24 18.93 17.59
CA ALA A 209 -11.15 19.90 17.79
C ALA A 209 -11.15 21.15 16.87
N GLY A 210 -12.18 21.39 16.05
CA GLY A 210 -12.29 22.59 15.18
C GLY A 210 -11.25 22.69 14.04
N SER A 211 -10.14 21.94 14.11
CA SER A 211 -9.29 21.58 12.98
C SER A 211 -9.48 20.09 12.74
N SER A 212 -10.21 19.70 11.71
CA SER A 212 -10.42 18.27 11.47
C SER A 212 -9.07 17.57 11.23
N ALA A 213 -8.97 16.30 11.61
CA ALA A 213 -7.84 15.43 11.21
C ALA A 213 -7.63 15.48 9.69
N VAL A 214 -8.74 15.61 8.98
CA VAL A 214 -8.84 15.94 7.57
C VAL A 214 -8.31 17.33 7.31
N ALA A 215 -8.67 18.41 8.00
CA ALA A 215 -8.09 19.73 7.76
C ALA A 215 -6.56 19.72 7.87
N GLN A 216 -5.95 18.82 8.65
CA GLN A 216 -4.50 18.64 8.70
C GLN A 216 -3.97 17.70 7.60
N VAL A 217 -4.64 16.56 7.38
CA VAL A 217 -4.29 15.58 6.34
C VAL A 217 -4.61 16.13 4.95
N THR A 218 -5.82 16.62 4.70
CA THR A 218 -6.32 17.38 3.55
C THR A 218 -5.66 18.75 3.37
N ALA A 219 -5.25 19.54 4.37
CA ALA A 219 -4.38 20.70 4.05
C ALA A 219 -3.05 20.25 3.42
N LYS A 220 -2.58 19.05 3.74
CA LYS A 220 -1.36 18.45 3.15
C LYS A 220 -1.66 17.59 1.91
N LEU A 221 -2.83 16.97 1.80
CA LEU A 221 -3.31 16.18 0.66
C LEU A 221 -3.81 17.09 -0.47
N SER A 222 -4.45 18.22 -0.16
CA SER A 222 -4.78 19.29 -1.10
C SER A 222 -3.53 19.94 -1.68
N ASN A 223 -2.44 20.04 -0.90
CA ASN A 223 -1.12 20.41 -1.44
C ASN A 223 -0.50 19.32 -2.35
N LEU A 224 -0.96 18.06 -2.24
CA LEU A 224 -0.52 16.94 -3.09
C LEU A 224 -1.42 16.70 -4.31
N LEU A 225 -2.70 17.12 -4.25
CA LEU A 225 -3.72 16.72 -5.23
C LEU A 225 -4.24 17.88 -6.10
N LEU A 226 -4.08 19.14 -5.72
CA LEU A 226 -4.62 20.27 -6.48
C LEU A 226 -3.69 21.49 -6.39
N ASN A 227 -3.27 22.01 -7.55
CA ASN A 227 -2.60 23.30 -7.70
C ASN A 227 -3.44 24.43 -7.07
N SER A 228 -3.30 24.65 -5.77
CA SER A 228 -3.72 25.88 -5.12
C SER A 228 -2.61 26.38 -4.22
N SER A 229 -1.96 27.43 -4.68
CA SER A 229 -0.99 28.23 -3.95
C SER A 229 -1.70 28.95 -2.80
N ALA A 230 -1.70 28.35 -1.61
CA ALA A 230 -2.05 29.04 -0.38
C ALA A 230 -0.89 28.93 0.63
N PRO A 231 -0.31 30.06 1.09
CA PRO A 231 0.74 30.05 2.10
C PRO A 231 0.10 29.86 3.47
N ALA A 232 0.21 28.67 4.06
CA ALA A 232 -0.14 28.42 5.45
C ALA A 232 1.08 28.63 6.36
N VAL A 233 0.92 29.47 7.39
CA VAL A 233 1.90 29.71 8.45
C VAL A 233 2.27 28.38 9.12
N PRO A 234 3.57 28.03 9.30
CA PRO A 234 3.94 26.75 9.87
C PRO A 234 3.59 26.71 11.36
N PRO A 235 2.83 25.69 11.83
CA PRO A 235 2.72 25.40 13.26
C PRO A 235 4.12 25.01 13.78
N LYS A 236 4.38 25.25 15.06
CA LYS A 236 5.60 24.78 15.74
C LYS A 236 5.73 23.27 15.52
N THR A 237 6.75 22.84 14.77
CA THR A 237 7.00 21.44 14.43
C THR A 237 7.65 20.73 15.62
N SER A 238 6.94 19.77 16.21
CA SER A 238 7.60 18.72 16.99
C SER A 238 7.99 17.61 16.01
N PRO A 239 9.26 17.17 15.94
CA PRO A 239 9.69 16.14 14.99
C PRO A 239 9.06 14.76 15.26
N GLY A 240 8.42 14.58 16.43
CA GLY A 240 7.94 13.28 16.89
C GLY A 240 9.08 12.29 17.15
N VAL A 241 8.74 11.09 17.58
CA VAL A 241 9.67 9.95 17.67
C VAL A 241 9.93 9.41 16.26
N HIS A 242 11.14 8.94 15.97
CA HIS A 242 11.46 8.35 14.67
C HIS A 242 10.89 6.92 14.57
N ALA A 243 10.42 6.49 13.39
CA ALA A 243 9.84 5.15 13.20
C ALA A 243 10.78 4.01 13.63
N PHE A 244 12.09 4.18 13.46
CA PHE A 244 13.10 3.21 13.92
C PHE A 244 13.16 3.09 15.44
N ASP A 245 12.94 4.18 16.19
CA ASP A 245 12.89 4.12 17.64
C ASP A 245 11.67 3.33 18.11
N ILE A 246 10.53 3.54 17.45
CA ILE A 246 9.31 2.76 17.71
C ILE A 246 9.57 1.27 17.42
N ALA A 247 10.14 0.95 16.26
CA ALA A 247 10.50 -0.41 15.91
C ALA A 247 11.46 -1.05 16.94
N ALA A 248 12.47 -0.30 17.40
CA ALA A 248 13.39 -0.77 18.43
C ALA A 248 12.71 -1.06 19.77
N ARG A 249 11.73 -0.26 20.18
CA ARG A 249 10.92 -0.51 21.39
C ARG A 249 10.12 -1.80 21.27
N ILE A 250 9.44 -1.98 20.14
CA ILE A 250 8.66 -3.20 19.87
C ILE A 250 9.55 -4.45 19.88
N LEU A 251 10.73 -4.38 19.28
CA LEU A 251 11.70 -5.48 19.24
C LEU A 251 12.28 -5.83 20.61
N LYS A 252 12.24 -4.90 21.56
CA LYS A 252 12.71 -5.13 22.94
C LYS A 252 11.60 -5.56 23.89
N ASP A 253 10.33 -5.24 23.61
CA ASP A 253 9.21 -5.47 24.51
C ASP A 253 8.63 -6.87 24.41
N ASP A 254 8.85 -7.71 25.44
CA ASP A 254 8.49 -9.14 25.47
C ASP A 254 7.04 -9.45 25.07
N ARG A 255 6.12 -8.52 25.33
CA ARG A 255 4.68 -8.63 25.04
C ARG A 255 4.40 -8.82 23.55
N PHE A 256 5.26 -8.31 22.67
CA PHE A 256 5.13 -8.38 21.21
C PHE A 256 5.67 -9.69 20.60
N SER A 257 6.12 -10.66 21.40
CA SER A 257 6.64 -11.93 20.86
C SER A 257 5.51 -12.85 20.42
N ALA A 258 5.78 -13.68 19.39
CA ALA A 258 4.84 -14.73 18.96
C ALA A 258 4.47 -15.65 20.12
N ALA A 259 5.44 -16.00 20.97
CA ALA A 259 5.23 -16.83 22.15
C ALA A 259 4.24 -16.22 23.15
N LYS A 260 4.37 -14.91 23.48
CA LYS A 260 3.45 -14.23 24.41
C LYS A 260 2.07 -14.00 23.82
N LEU A 261 2.00 -13.76 22.51
CA LEU A 261 0.74 -13.57 21.79
C LEU A 261 0.06 -14.89 21.40
N GLY A 262 0.75 -16.02 21.54
CA GLY A 262 0.27 -17.35 21.16
C GLY A 262 0.15 -17.54 19.64
N LEU A 263 0.92 -16.79 18.85
CA LEU A 263 0.93 -16.87 17.39
C LEU A 263 1.67 -18.12 16.93
N LYS A 264 1.22 -18.74 15.83
CA LYS A 264 1.85 -19.94 15.25
C LYS A 264 2.02 -19.78 13.74
N PRO A 265 3.07 -20.36 13.13
CA PRO A 265 3.20 -20.37 11.68
C PRO A 265 1.94 -20.96 11.02
N HIS A 266 1.50 -20.33 9.94
CA HIS A 266 0.43 -20.81 9.08
C HIS A 266 0.88 -20.74 7.61
N LEU A 267 0.22 -21.50 6.75
CA LEU A 267 0.56 -21.54 5.31
C LEU A 267 -0.54 -20.95 4.44
N ASP A 268 -1.67 -20.56 5.04
CA ASP A 268 -2.82 -20.01 4.33
C ASP A 268 -3.00 -18.50 4.66
N PRO A 269 -3.50 -17.69 3.71
CA PRO A 269 -3.71 -16.26 3.94
C PRO A 269 -4.72 -15.91 5.04
N ALA A 270 -5.66 -16.80 5.38
CA ALA A 270 -6.71 -16.52 6.34
C ALA A 270 -6.20 -16.62 7.79
N GLY A 271 -5.26 -17.52 8.06
CA GLY A 271 -4.57 -17.63 9.35
C GLY A 271 -3.84 -16.35 9.75
N ALA A 272 -3.43 -15.56 8.77
CA ALA A 272 -2.76 -14.29 8.97
C ALA A 272 -3.71 -13.23 9.57
N ILE A 273 -4.87 -13.05 8.97
CA ILE A 273 -5.89 -12.08 9.44
C ILE A 273 -6.20 -12.30 10.93
N ALA A 274 -6.31 -13.56 11.36
CA ALA A 274 -6.54 -13.89 12.77
C ALA A 274 -5.41 -13.43 13.71
N HIS A 275 -4.15 -13.40 13.26
CA HIS A 275 -3.06 -12.84 14.07
C HIS A 275 -3.16 -11.33 14.20
N TYR A 276 -3.54 -10.59 13.14
CA TYR A 276 -3.74 -9.15 13.24
C TYR A 276 -4.81 -8.79 14.26
N GLU A 277 -5.93 -9.50 14.24
CA GLU A 277 -7.00 -9.33 15.22
C GLU A 277 -6.50 -9.66 16.63
N LYS A 278 -5.73 -10.73 16.77
CA LYS A 278 -5.15 -11.13 18.06
C LYS A 278 -4.19 -10.08 18.62
N VAL A 279 -3.35 -9.48 17.78
CA VAL A 279 -2.47 -8.38 18.19
C VAL A 279 -3.31 -7.17 18.59
N ALA A 280 -4.32 -6.81 17.79
CA ALA A 280 -5.21 -5.69 18.08
C ALA A 280 -5.91 -5.86 19.43
N ASP A 281 -6.34 -7.08 19.73
CA ASP A 281 -7.02 -7.43 20.98
C ASP A 281 -6.17 -7.20 22.22
N VAL A 282 -4.85 -7.40 22.10
CA VAL A 282 -3.92 -7.41 23.24
C VAL A 282 -3.13 -6.10 23.35
N LEU A 283 -2.75 -5.50 22.23
CA LEU A 283 -1.72 -4.45 22.16
C LEU A 283 -2.18 -3.17 21.46
N SER A 284 -3.45 -3.04 21.07
CA SER A 284 -3.96 -1.85 20.36
C SER A 284 -3.68 -0.54 21.10
N ALA A 285 -3.91 -0.48 22.41
CA ALA A 285 -3.67 0.72 23.20
C ALA A 285 -2.18 1.14 23.21
N ASP A 286 -1.26 0.18 23.35
CA ASP A 286 0.18 0.46 23.30
C ASP A 286 0.62 0.94 21.90
N LEU A 287 0.13 0.27 20.85
CA LEU A 287 0.43 0.60 19.45
C LEU A 287 -0.05 2.00 19.08
N LEU A 288 -1.17 2.41 19.64
CA LEU A 288 -1.78 3.70 19.44
C LEU A 288 -0.97 4.82 20.09
N VAL A 289 -0.55 4.63 21.35
CA VAL A 289 0.39 5.56 22.02
C VAL A 289 1.68 5.70 21.19
N MET A 290 2.25 4.58 20.73
CA MET A 290 3.43 4.62 19.85
C MET A 290 3.17 5.37 18.53
N THR A 291 1.93 5.31 18.02
CA THR A 291 1.53 6.01 16.80
C THR A 291 1.39 7.51 17.01
N GLU A 292 0.82 7.93 18.13
CA GLU A 292 0.73 9.34 18.51
C GLU A 292 2.10 9.96 18.77
N GLU A 293 3.02 9.21 19.39
CA GLU A 293 4.40 9.66 19.61
C GLU A 293 5.17 9.82 18.31
N TRP A 294 4.94 8.93 17.34
CA TRP A 294 5.59 8.98 16.03
C TRP A 294 5.01 10.08 15.13
N LEU A 295 3.69 10.22 15.10
CA LEU A 295 2.96 11.19 14.28
C LEU A 295 2.18 12.20 15.15
N PRO A 296 2.87 13.04 15.94
CA PRO A 296 2.19 14.05 16.73
C PRO A 296 1.53 15.10 15.83
N VAL A 297 0.54 15.80 16.38
CA VAL A 297 -0.10 16.94 15.70
C VAL A 297 0.96 17.94 15.23
N GLY A 298 0.93 18.28 13.94
CA GLY A 298 1.89 19.19 13.32
C GLY A 298 3.21 18.56 12.86
N ALA A 299 3.38 17.23 12.98
CA ALA A 299 4.53 16.52 12.42
C ALA A 299 4.66 16.75 10.91
N ASP A 300 5.89 16.72 10.42
CA ASP A 300 6.16 16.76 8.98
C ASP A 300 5.76 15.43 8.34
N LEU A 301 4.73 15.44 7.48
CA LEU A 301 4.22 14.22 6.87
C LEU A 301 5.21 13.64 5.86
N ASP A 302 6.00 14.48 5.20
CA ASP A 302 6.96 14.02 4.20
C ASP A 302 8.08 13.22 4.87
N GLN A 303 8.60 13.77 5.97
CA GLN A 303 9.56 13.07 6.82
C GLN A 303 8.98 11.75 7.30
N LYS A 304 7.73 11.73 7.77
CA LYS A 304 7.10 10.51 8.30
C LYS A 304 6.85 9.47 7.21
N ILE A 305 6.43 9.85 6.01
CA ILE A 305 6.32 8.95 4.84
C ILE A 305 7.68 8.34 4.51
N GLU A 306 8.73 9.14 4.55
CA GLU A 306 10.08 8.65 4.32
C GLU A 306 10.52 7.63 5.39
N GLU A 307 10.41 7.97 6.68
CA GLU A 307 10.77 7.07 7.79
C GLU A 307 10.14 5.67 7.62
N LEU A 308 8.91 5.64 7.14
CA LEU A 308 8.17 4.41 6.92
C LEU A 308 8.55 3.67 5.65
N SER A 309 8.93 4.39 4.60
CA SER A 309 9.47 3.79 3.38
C SER A 309 10.73 2.97 3.73
N TRP A 310 11.58 3.54 4.58
CA TRP A 310 12.75 2.88 5.16
C TRP A 310 12.37 1.71 6.06
N LEU A 311 11.46 1.90 7.02
CA LEU A 311 11.06 0.85 7.94
C LEU A 311 10.42 -0.34 7.21
N CYS A 312 9.54 -0.09 6.23
CA CYS A 312 8.91 -1.15 5.45
C CYS A 312 9.94 -1.93 4.61
N ALA A 313 10.90 -1.26 3.99
CA ALA A 313 11.96 -1.93 3.24
C ALA A 313 12.88 -2.76 4.16
N LEU A 314 13.20 -2.26 5.36
CA LEU A 314 13.97 -3.01 6.36
C LEU A 314 13.21 -4.24 6.85
N LEU A 315 11.95 -4.07 7.26
CA LEU A 315 11.13 -5.19 7.73
C LEU A 315 10.97 -6.23 6.63
N TYR A 316 10.67 -5.83 5.41
CA TYR A 316 10.53 -6.80 4.33
C TYR A 316 11.85 -7.50 3.97
N GLY A 317 12.90 -6.71 3.77
CA GLY A 317 14.18 -7.17 3.26
C GLY A 317 15.01 -7.93 4.28
N VAL A 318 15.23 -7.31 5.45
CA VAL A 318 16.17 -7.81 6.45
C VAL A 318 15.60 -9.00 7.20
N THR A 319 14.31 -8.97 7.57
CA THR A 319 13.69 -10.14 8.23
C THR A 319 13.45 -11.27 7.25
N GLY A 320 13.20 -10.93 5.98
CA GLY A 320 13.11 -11.86 4.85
C GLY A 320 14.38 -12.65 4.61
N TRP A 321 15.54 -12.05 4.87
CA TRP A 321 16.83 -12.58 4.46
C TRP A 321 17.46 -13.52 5.50
N SER A 322 18.22 -14.50 5.01
CA SER A 322 19.05 -15.38 5.83
C SER A 322 20.45 -15.55 5.23
N ALA A 323 21.43 -15.83 6.09
CA ALA A 323 22.83 -16.04 5.69
C ALA A 323 23.03 -17.21 4.70
N ASN A 324 22.07 -18.13 4.59
CA ASN A 324 22.10 -19.24 3.64
C ASN A 324 21.62 -18.84 2.22
N ASN A 325 21.44 -17.54 1.95
CA ASN A 325 20.90 -16.99 0.71
C ASN A 325 19.44 -17.35 0.40
N ASP A 326 18.69 -17.86 1.39
CA ASP A 326 17.24 -18.00 1.32
C ASP A 326 16.57 -16.66 1.65
N PHE A 327 15.46 -16.39 0.98
CA PHE A 327 14.65 -15.18 1.17
C PHE A 327 13.17 -15.55 1.34
N ASN A 328 12.63 -15.24 2.52
CA ASN A 328 11.22 -15.36 2.86
C ASN A 328 10.45 -14.13 2.32
N ALA A 329 9.78 -14.28 1.19
CA ALA A 329 8.98 -13.22 0.61
C ALA A 329 7.59 -13.20 1.25
N ASP A 330 7.50 -12.75 2.51
CA ASP A 330 6.27 -12.83 3.30
C ASP A 330 5.17 -11.87 2.82
N PHE A 331 4.07 -12.41 2.29
CA PHE A 331 2.99 -11.69 1.61
C PHE A 331 2.48 -10.44 2.36
N PHE A 332 2.46 -10.48 3.69
CA PHE A 332 1.87 -9.42 4.48
C PHE A 332 2.87 -8.31 4.81
N ILE A 333 4.17 -8.63 4.89
CA ILE A 333 5.24 -7.63 4.98
C ILE A 333 5.60 -7.09 3.58
N THR A 334 5.41 -7.88 2.52
CA THR A 334 5.68 -7.53 1.10
C THR A 334 4.71 -6.51 0.50
N SER A 335 3.87 -5.89 1.31
CA SER A 335 2.94 -4.84 0.88
C SER A 335 3.46 -3.38 1.04
N PRO A 336 4.71 -2.98 0.67
CA PRO A 336 5.06 -1.55 0.57
C PRO A 336 4.18 -0.78 -0.43
N GLN A 337 3.47 -1.47 -1.32
CA GLN A 337 2.70 -0.90 -2.43
C GLN A 337 1.44 -0.17 -1.98
N ALA A 338 0.80 -0.63 -0.91
CA ALA A 338 -0.28 0.09 -0.25
C ALA A 338 0.25 1.28 0.57
N ARG A 339 1.57 1.35 0.78
CA ARG A 339 2.24 2.25 1.72
C ARG A 339 2.93 3.44 1.05
N ALA A 340 3.10 3.42 -0.27
CA ALA A 340 3.79 4.48 -1.02
C ALA A 340 2.88 5.57 -1.61
N SER A 341 1.57 5.32 -1.79
CA SER A 341 0.72 6.21 -2.61
C SER A 341 -0.36 7.00 -1.88
N SER A 342 -0.72 6.73 -0.62
CA SER A 342 -1.70 7.58 0.09
C SER A 342 -1.91 7.24 1.57
N SER A 343 -1.67 8.23 2.44
CA SER A 343 -2.12 8.38 3.83
C SER A 343 -1.27 7.76 4.96
N CYS A 344 -0.73 8.65 5.81
CA CYS A 344 0.24 8.42 6.89
C CYS A 344 -0.29 7.72 8.16
N ALA A 345 -1.61 7.56 8.33
CA ALA A 345 -2.16 7.29 9.67
C ALA A 345 -2.05 5.82 10.16
N ASN A 346 -1.87 4.84 9.27
CA ASN A 346 -1.96 3.41 9.64
C ASN A 346 -0.67 2.61 9.44
N ILE A 347 0.46 3.30 9.40
CA ILE A 347 1.70 2.66 8.98
C ILE A 347 2.40 1.96 10.15
N LEU A 348 1.98 2.19 11.41
CA LEU A 348 2.54 1.49 12.56
C LEU A 348 1.81 0.22 12.99
N SER A 349 0.57 -0.05 12.55
CA SER A 349 -0.12 -1.29 12.93
C SER A 349 0.46 -2.55 12.25
N PRO A 350 0.77 -2.55 10.94
CA PRO A 350 1.48 -3.65 10.27
C PRO A 350 3.01 -3.48 10.19
N ALA A 351 3.58 -2.27 10.38
CA ALA A 351 5.04 -2.08 10.49
C ALA A 351 5.56 -2.22 11.92
N CYS A 352 4.70 -2.63 12.86
CA CYS A 352 5.14 -3.10 14.15
C CYS A 352 5.76 -4.50 13.98
N PRO A 353 7.03 -4.71 14.35
CA PRO A 353 7.64 -6.04 14.35
C PRO A 353 6.84 -7.10 15.14
N GLY A 354 5.94 -6.71 16.05
CA GLY A 354 4.99 -7.62 16.71
C GLY A 354 3.54 -7.55 16.22
N GLY A 355 3.20 -6.61 15.33
CA GLY A 355 1.94 -6.59 14.56
C GLY A 355 2.02 -7.32 13.23
N SER A 356 3.25 -7.53 12.73
CA SER A 356 3.51 -8.49 11.66
C SER A 356 3.26 -9.92 12.17
N HIS A 357 2.58 -10.72 11.34
CA HIS A 357 2.14 -12.11 11.57
C HIS A 357 3.14 -13.13 12.13
N GLY A 358 4.39 -12.74 12.39
CA GLY A 358 5.50 -13.60 12.80
C GLY A 358 5.92 -13.53 14.27
N GLY A 359 5.45 -12.56 15.06
CA GLY A 359 6.18 -12.18 16.27
C GLY A 359 7.49 -11.46 15.94
N ARG A 360 8.33 -11.15 16.94
CA ARG A 360 9.55 -10.34 16.79
C ARG A 360 10.58 -10.95 15.83
N PRO A 361 10.75 -10.44 14.60
CA PRO A 361 11.85 -10.85 13.75
C PRO A 361 13.18 -10.31 14.29
N SER A 362 14.26 -11.08 14.15
CA SER A 362 15.61 -10.51 14.37
C SER A 362 15.97 -9.62 13.17
N LEU A 363 16.26 -8.34 13.43
CA LEU A 363 16.76 -7.41 12.40
C LEU A 363 18.28 -7.44 12.41
N ASN A 364 18.88 -8.44 11.77
CA ASN A 364 20.33 -8.57 11.64
C ASN A 364 20.87 -7.64 10.54
N ILE A 365 20.65 -6.33 10.68
CA ILE A 365 20.92 -5.33 9.63
C ILE A 365 22.37 -5.41 9.16
N LYS A 366 23.35 -5.45 10.08
CA LYS A 366 24.77 -5.52 9.73
C LYS A 366 25.11 -6.76 8.90
N GLU A 367 24.54 -7.90 9.28
CA GLU A 367 24.76 -9.16 8.59
C GLU A 367 24.10 -9.14 7.20
N PHE A 368 22.90 -8.58 7.07
CA PHE A 368 22.23 -8.37 5.79
C PHE A 368 23.09 -7.52 4.84
N TYR A 369 23.66 -6.41 5.32
CA TYR A 369 24.52 -5.55 4.49
C TYR A 369 25.83 -6.24 4.10
N ALA A 370 26.40 -7.06 4.99
CA ALA A 370 27.60 -7.85 4.71
C ALA A 370 27.32 -9.02 3.75
N GLY A 371 26.11 -9.62 3.82
CA GLY A 371 25.72 -10.81 3.07
C GLY A 371 25.00 -10.55 1.76
N THR A 372 24.66 -9.29 1.45
CA THR A 372 24.06 -8.89 0.17
C THR A 372 24.99 -7.96 -0.60
N SER A 373 24.76 -7.82 -1.91
CA SER A 373 25.48 -6.87 -2.76
C SER A 373 24.47 -6.05 -3.55
N PRO A 374 24.61 -4.72 -3.63
CA PRO A 374 23.69 -3.89 -4.41
C PRO A 374 23.92 -4.04 -5.91
N ASP A 375 25.12 -4.47 -6.33
CA ASP A 375 25.51 -4.59 -7.73
C ASP A 375 25.54 -6.06 -8.20
N ALA A 376 24.81 -6.94 -7.51
CA ALA A 376 24.76 -8.36 -7.84
C ALA A 376 24.48 -8.59 -9.34
N THR A 377 25.20 -9.53 -9.94
CA THR A 377 25.04 -9.87 -11.35
C THR A 377 23.62 -10.39 -11.59
N LEU A 378 22.89 -9.74 -12.49
CA LEU A 378 21.59 -10.19 -12.98
C LEU A 378 21.75 -10.71 -14.42
N GLU A 379 21.17 -11.87 -14.71
CA GLU A 379 21.13 -12.40 -16.08
C GLU A 379 20.08 -11.70 -16.95
N PRO A 380 20.33 -11.48 -18.26
CA PRO A 380 21.56 -11.84 -18.98
C PRO A 380 22.73 -10.92 -18.63
N ALA A 381 23.93 -11.49 -18.58
CA ALA A 381 25.16 -10.72 -18.36
C ALA A 381 25.35 -9.57 -19.38
N VAL A 382 26.00 -8.49 -18.95
CA VAL A 382 26.26 -7.31 -19.78
C VAL A 382 27.02 -7.69 -21.07
N PRO A 383 26.57 -7.24 -22.27
CA PRO A 383 27.26 -7.51 -23.53
C PRO A 383 28.72 -7.03 -23.53
N LYS A 384 29.60 -7.74 -24.24
CA LYS A 384 31.02 -7.39 -24.41
C LYS A 384 31.29 -6.67 -25.75
N PRO A 385 32.26 -5.74 -25.81
CA PRO A 385 33.09 -5.25 -24.71
C PRO A 385 32.29 -4.37 -23.74
N SER A 386 32.59 -4.47 -22.44
CA SER A 386 31.87 -3.74 -21.38
C SER A 386 32.84 -2.85 -20.59
N LEU A 387 32.36 -1.67 -20.19
CA LEU A 387 33.02 -0.79 -19.23
C LEU A 387 32.80 -1.23 -17.77
N ALA A 388 31.81 -2.10 -17.52
CA ALA A 388 31.52 -2.59 -16.19
C ALA A 388 32.59 -3.59 -15.73
N PRO A 389 33.04 -3.52 -14.46
CA PRO A 389 33.85 -4.56 -13.86
C PRO A 389 33.21 -5.95 -14.03
N ALA A 390 34.05 -6.98 -14.17
CA ALA A 390 33.58 -8.35 -14.29
C ALA A 390 32.73 -8.73 -13.05
N GLY A 391 31.54 -9.30 -13.29
CA GLY A 391 30.63 -9.72 -12.22
C GLY A 391 29.83 -8.59 -11.56
N THR A 392 29.71 -7.43 -12.21
CA THR A 392 28.87 -6.32 -11.73
C THR A 392 27.77 -5.97 -12.74
N THR A 393 26.59 -5.62 -12.23
CA THR A 393 25.53 -5.02 -13.04
C THR A 393 25.60 -3.49 -12.88
N PRO A 394 25.96 -2.70 -13.91
CA PRO A 394 26.17 -1.25 -13.73
C PRO A 394 24.91 -0.49 -13.33
N ASN A 395 23.71 -0.99 -13.69
CA ASN A 395 22.45 -0.50 -13.12
C ASN A 395 21.46 -1.67 -12.98
N PRO A 396 21.33 -2.28 -11.79
CA PRO A 396 20.44 -3.41 -11.55
C PRO A 396 18.96 -3.11 -11.85
N TRP A 397 18.53 -1.85 -11.70
CA TRP A 397 17.13 -1.47 -11.89
C TRP A 397 16.63 -1.73 -13.30
N LEU A 398 17.49 -1.66 -14.32
CA LEU A 398 17.07 -1.94 -15.70
C LEU A 398 16.57 -3.38 -15.86
N ALA A 399 17.35 -4.35 -15.39
CA ALA A 399 16.98 -5.76 -15.44
C ALA A 399 15.83 -6.09 -14.47
N LEU A 400 15.78 -5.45 -13.29
CA LEU A 400 14.69 -5.63 -12.34
C LEU A 400 13.36 -5.16 -12.91
N VAL A 401 13.32 -3.97 -13.53
CA VAL A 401 12.12 -3.43 -14.19
C VAL A 401 11.70 -4.31 -15.35
N GLU A 402 12.64 -4.72 -16.22
CA GLU A 402 12.35 -5.57 -17.37
C GLU A 402 11.68 -6.90 -16.95
N ARG A 403 12.20 -7.54 -15.90
CA ARG A 403 11.61 -8.77 -15.34
C ARG A 403 10.25 -8.52 -14.69
N ALA A 404 10.11 -7.40 -13.99
CA ALA A 404 8.90 -7.05 -13.25
C ALA A 404 7.69 -6.85 -14.18
N ILE A 405 7.86 -6.12 -15.29
CA ILE A 405 6.75 -5.74 -16.17
C ILE A 405 6.12 -6.93 -16.93
N VAL A 406 6.87 -8.03 -17.08
CA VAL A 406 6.39 -9.26 -17.75
C VAL A 406 6.03 -10.37 -16.76
N HIS A 407 6.20 -10.15 -15.46
CA HIS A 407 5.94 -11.17 -14.45
C HIS A 407 4.42 -11.44 -14.32
N PRO A 408 3.98 -12.72 -14.28
CA PRO A 408 2.56 -13.04 -14.22
C PRO A 408 1.90 -12.65 -12.88
N ASP A 409 2.63 -12.80 -11.77
CA ASP A 409 2.19 -12.37 -10.45
C ASP A 409 2.21 -10.83 -10.33
N ASP A 410 1.08 -10.25 -9.97
CA ASP A 410 0.88 -8.80 -9.91
C ASP A 410 1.63 -8.13 -8.75
N HIS A 411 1.89 -8.85 -7.67
CA HIS A 411 2.57 -8.30 -6.51
C HIS A 411 4.04 -8.01 -6.84
N VAL A 412 4.67 -8.78 -7.73
CA VAL A 412 6.06 -8.56 -8.13
C VAL A 412 6.24 -7.18 -8.74
N VAL A 413 5.46 -6.83 -9.78
CA VAL A 413 5.60 -5.54 -10.46
C VAL A 413 5.37 -4.38 -9.52
N LYS A 414 4.38 -4.52 -8.65
CA LYS A 414 4.06 -3.48 -7.69
C LYS A 414 5.21 -3.33 -6.65
N VAL A 415 5.87 -4.41 -6.18
CA VAL A 415 6.96 -4.33 -5.16
C VAL A 415 8.14 -3.61 -5.80
N GLN A 416 8.50 -4.03 -7.01
CA GLN A 416 9.62 -3.46 -7.76
C GLN A 416 9.39 -1.97 -8.06
N ARG A 417 8.16 -1.59 -8.42
CA ARG A 417 7.75 -0.19 -8.59
C ARG A 417 7.94 0.64 -7.32
N ALA A 418 7.52 0.12 -6.16
CA ALA A 418 7.65 0.84 -4.89
C ALA A 418 9.12 1.00 -4.47
N LEU A 419 9.91 -0.08 -4.52
CA LEU A 419 11.34 -0.04 -4.17
C LEU A 419 12.14 0.85 -5.13
N LEU A 420 11.80 0.86 -6.41
CA LEU A 420 12.40 1.77 -7.40
C LEU A 420 12.12 3.24 -7.03
N HIS A 421 10.88 3.56 -6.66
CA HIS A 421 10.52 4.90 -6.23
C HIS A 421 11.29 5.31 -4.96
N TYR A 422 11.37 4.45 -3.96
CA TYR A 422 12.15 4.72 -2.74
C TYR A 422 13.64 4.88 -3.03
N SER A 423 14.20 4.06 -3.93
CA SER A 423 15.59 4.21 -4.39
C SER A 423 15.83 5.53 -5.10
N LYS A 424 14.87 6.00 -5.90
CA LYS A 424 14.96 7.32 -6.52
C LYS A 424 14.90 8.45 -5.50
N ALA A 425 13.99 8.36 -4.54
CA ALA A 425 13.76 9.42 -3.54
C ALA A 425 14.90 9.48 -2.50
N TYR A 426 15.38 8.32 -2.05
CA TYR A 426 16.21 8.19 -0.85
C TYR A 426 17.54 7.45 -1.09
N GLY A 427 17.81 6.99 -2.32
CA GLY A 427 18.99 6.20 -2.66
C GLY A 427 20.33 6.94 -2.55
N GLY A 428 20.31 8.27 -2.46
CA GLY A 428 21.51 9.09 -2.24
C GLY A 428 21.97 9.16 -0.78
N ARG A 429 21.21 8.59 0.17
CA ARG A 429 21.57 8.61 1.60
C ARG A 429 22.74 7.66 1.89
N GLY A 430 23.75 8.18 2.59
CA GLY A 430 24.91 7.39 3.02
C GLY A 430 24.68 6.68 4.36
N PRO A 431 25.58 5.75 4.74
CA PRO A 431 25.60 5.19 6.09
C PRO A 431 25.79 6.31 7.14
N GLY A 432 25.35 6.06 8.37
CA GLY A 432 25.33 7.05 9.44
C GLY A 432 24.05 7.91 9.49
N THR A 433 23.22 7.91 8.43
CA THR A 433 21.98 8.72 8.39
C THR A 433 21.02 8.44 9.55
N PHE A 434 21.04 7.20 10.07
CA PHE A 434 20.13 6.74 11.13
C PHE A 434 20.87 6.31 12.41
N GLU A 435 22.13 6.73 12.58
CA GLU A 435 22.98 6.31 13.72
C GLU A 435 22.45 6.77 15.07
N ASP A 436 21.73 7.90 15.11
CA ASP A 436 21.14 8.46 16.32
C ASP A 436 19.82 7.76 16.73
N THR A 437 19.32 6.82 15.92
CA THR A 437 18.11 6.06 16.26
C THR A 437 18.43 4.88 17.19
N ALA A 438 17.44 4.44 17.96
CA ALA A 438 17.59 3.33 18.90
C ALA A 438 17.61 1.95 18.24
N LEU A 439 17.49 1.86 16.91
CA LEU A 439 17.46 0.62 16.15
C LEU A 439 18.87 0.08 15.93
N GLU A 440 19.12 -1.11 16.45
CA GLU A 440 20.43 -1.75 16.36
C GLU A 440 20.83 -2.03 14.90
N GLY A 441 22.03 -1.57 14.50
CA GLY A 441 22.53 -1.71 13.14
C GLY A 441 22.06 -0.62 12.18
N ALA A 442 21.27 0.36 12.64
CA ALA A 442 20.82 1.46 11.80
C ALA A 442 21.96 2.35 11.25
N GLU A 443 23.14 2.33 11.88
CA GLU A 443 24.30 3.11 11.44
C GLU A 443 24.86 2.65 10.07
N VAL A 444 24.60 1.42 9.65
CA VAL A 444 25.02 0.93 8.31
C VAL A 444 23.94 1.08 7.25
N VAL A 445 22.74 1.51 7.62
CA VAL A 445 21.62 1.64 6.67
C VAL A 445 21.90 2.79 5.70
N ASP A 446 21.89 2.48 4.41
CA ASP A 446 22.11 3.46 3.33
C ASP A 446 21.10 3.25 2.17
N GLY A 447 21.18 4.14 1.17
CA GLY A 447 20.32 4.15 -0.01
C GLY A 447 20.29 2.85 -0.81
N THR A 448 21.28 1.98 -0.63
CA THR A 448 21.37 0.70 -1.34
C THR A 448 20.42 -0.36 -0.78
N LEU A 449 19.78 -0.12 0.38
CA LEU A 449 18.73 -0.99 0.93
C LEU A 449 17.72 -1.41 -0.14
N PHE A 450 17.16 -0.45 -0.87
CA PHE A 450 16.05 -0.70 -1.79
C PHE A 450 16.42 -1.62 -2.94
N VAL A 451 17.61 -1.46 -3.52
CA VAL A 451 18.07 -2.32 -4.63
C VAL A 451 18.43 -3.72 -4.14
N ARG A 452 19.03 -3.84 -2.94
CA ARG A 452 19.33 -5.15 -2.31
C ARG A 452 18.04 -5.95 -2.10
N VAL A 453 17.01 -5.30 -1.55
CA VAL A 453 15.69 -5.92 -1.34
C VAL A 453 15.04 -6.29 -2.68
N ALA A 454 15.09 -5.39 -3.66
CA ALA A 454 14.53 -5.63 -4.99
C ALA A 454 15.18 -6.83 -5.69
N GLN A 455 16.49 -7.01 -5.56
CA GLN A 455 17.23 -8.16 -6.08
C GLN A 455 16.82 -9.46 -5.40
N LEU A 456 16.66 -9.46 -4.07
CA LEU A 456 16.19 -10.63 -3.32
C LEU A 456 14.77 -11.03 -3.74
N THR A 457 13.86 -10.06 -3.86
CA THR A 457 12.50 -10.30 -4.36
C THR A 457 12.53 -10.88 -5.77
N ALA A 458 13.28 -10.29 -6.70
CA ALA A 458 13.36 -10.76 -8.07
C ALA A 458 13.98 -12.17 -8.18
N LYS A 459 14.97 -12.48 -7.32
CA LYS A 459 15.57 -13.81 -7.25
C LYS A 459 14.56 -14.84 -6.73
N ARG A 460 13.85 -14.54 -5.64
CA ARG A 460 12.85 -15.44 -5.03
C ARG A 460 11.68 -15.71 -5.98
N MET A 461 11.13 -14.65 -6.56
CA MET A 461 9.95 -14.74 -7.42
C MET A 461 10.26 -15.19 -8.85
N GLY A 462 11.53 -15.13 -9.27
CA GLY A 462 11.97 -15.65 -10.58
C GLY A 462 12.04 -17.17 -10.69
N VAL A 463 11.83 -17.91 -9.59
CA VAL A 463 11.80 -19.38 -9.59
C VAL A 463 10.39 -19.86 -9.96
N GLU A 464 10.28 -20.62 -11.05
CA GLU A 464 9.00 -21.16 -11.53
C GLU A 464 8.22 -21.89 -10.42
N GLY A 465 6.91 -21.63 -10.35
CA GLY A 465 6.04 -22.21 -9.33
C GLY A 465 6.17 -21.61 -7.92
N THR A 466 7.06 -20.64 -7.72
CA THR A 466 7.16 -19.92 -6.44
C THR A 466 6.01 -18.93 -6.29
N PHE A 467 5.41 -18.93 -5.10
CA PHE A 467 4.45 -17.93 -4.67
C PHE A 467 4.94 -17.26 -3.38
N TRP A 468 4.25 -16.21 -2.95
CA TRP A 468 4.55 -15.50 -1.71
C TRP A 468 4.44 -16.42 -0.49
N ASP A 469 5.28 -16.16 0.50
CA ASP A 469 5.32 -16.92 1.73
C ASP A 469 4.26 -16.39 2.71
N PHE A 470 3.59 -17.27 3.46
CA PHE A 470 2.59 -16.89 4.50
C PHE A 470 3.03 -17.27 5.91
N LYS A 471 4.21 -17.88 6.03
CA LYS A 471 4.69 -18.48 7.28
C LYS A 471 5.11 -17.46 8.34
N GLY A 472 5.12 -16.16 8.06
CA GLY A 472 5.60 -15.14 8.99
C GLY A 472 7.09 -15.27 9.33
N PHE A 473 7.47 -14.59 10.41
CA PHE A 473 8.84 -14.50 10.93
C PHE A 473 8.92 -15.01 12.37
N PHE A 474 8.67 -16.31 12.56
CA PHE A 474 8.73 -16.95 13.87
C PHE A 474 10.18 -17.31 14.20
N VAL A 475 10.68 -16.78 15.33
CA VAL A 475 12.01 -17.08 15.90
C VAL A 475 11.84 -17.83 17.21
#